data_AF-A0A924IJ19-F1
#
_entry.id   AF-A0A924IJ19-F1
#
_cell.length_a   1.000
_cell.length_b   1.000
_cell.length_c   1.000
_cell.angle_alpha   90.00
_cell.angle_beta   90.00
_cell.angle_gamma   90.00
#
_symmetry.space_group_name_H-M   'P 1'
#
loop_
_entity.id
_entity.type
_entity.pdbx_description
1 polymer ?
#
loop_
_entity_poly.entity_id
_entity_poly.type
_entity_poly.pdbx_seq_one_letter_code
_entity_poly.pdbx_strand_id
1 'polypeptide(L)'
;MKLITVLAILMISAVSFAGNASLAKEKWTCYAEGKITLGGPAGDLWETVVGRGSTDIAAADKAMQNCFSSGLQMCSVSSCYVKK
;
A
#
# COMPACT_ATOMS: atom_id res chain seq x y z
N MET A 1 4.60 19.33 51.16
CA MET A 1 5.78 19.32 50.27
C MET A 1 6.17 17.88 49.96
N LYS A 2 5.92 17.43 48.73
CA LYS A 2 6.85 16.65 47.88
C LYS A 2 6.09 16.21 46.63
N LEU A 3 6.24 17.01 45.58
CA LEU A 3 6.00 16.61 44.20
C LEU A 3 6.90 15.42 43.89
N ILE A 4 6.34 14.31 43.43
CA ILE A 4 7.08 13.28 42.69
C ILE A 4 6.30 13.00 41.41
N THR A 5 6.55 13.89 40.46
CA THR A 5 6.84 13.62 39.05
C THR A 5 6.20 12.38 38.44
N VAL A 6 5.12 12.62 37.71
CA VAL A 6 4.55 11.74 36.69
C VAL A 6 5.62 11.53 35.62
N LEU A 7 6.32 10.40 35.68
CA LEU A 7 7.23 9.96 34.61
C LEU A 7 6.44 9.11 33.62
N ALA A 8 5.56 9.77 32.86
CA ALA A 8 5.00 9.23 31.64
C ALA A 8 6.10 9.23 30.57
N ILE A 9 6.97 8.21 30.60
CA ILE A 9 7.92 7.98 29.52
C ILE A 9 7.10 7.48 28.33
N LEU A 10 6.77 8.43 27.46
CA LEU A 10 6.42 8.22 26.06
C LEU A 10 7.35 7.17 25.44
N MET A 11 6.89 5.93 25.30
CA MET A 11 7.44 5.01 24.32
C MET A 11 6.84 5.39 22.96
N ILE A 12 7.36 6.44 22.35
CA ILE A 12 7.15 6.70 20.93
C ILE A 12 7.89 5.60 20.16
N SER A 13 7.10 4.64 19.70
CA SER A 13 7.23 3.84 18.49
C SER A 13 8.39 4.26 17.55
N ALA A 14 9.57 3.70 17.78
CA ALA A 14 10.62 3.60 16.77
C ALA A 14 10.31 2.43 15.81
N VAL A 15 9.21 2.51 15.06
CA VAL A 15 9.01 1.69 13.85
C VAL A 15 9.45 2.52 12.66
N SER A 16 10.75 2.65 12.47
CA SER A 16 11.29 3.25 11.27
C SER A 16 12.58 2.53 10.91
N PHE A 17 12.64 2.08 9.65
CA PHE A 17 13.77 1.43 8.98
C PHE A 17 13.89 -0.11 9.07
N ALA A 18 12.79 -0.82 8.79
CA ALA A 18 12.85 -2.16 8.18
C ALA A 18 12.33 -2.20 6.72
N GLY A 19 12.02 -1.04 6.13
CA GLY A 19 11.36 -0.95 4.82
C GLY A 19 12.22 -1.31 3.60
N ASN A 20 13.55 -1.17 3.70
CA ASN A 20 14.42 -1.32 2.51
C ASN A 20 14.90 -2.75 2.26
N ALA A 21 14.96 -3.61 3.29
CA ALA A 21 15.37 -5.01 3.12
C ALA A 21 14.23 -5.90 2.60
N SER A 22 12.96 -5.52 2.83
CA SER A 22 11.81 -6.27 2.34
C SER A 22 11.61 -6.10 0.82
N LEU A 23 11.79 -4.86 0.32
CA LEU A 23 11.70 -4.54 -1.12
C LEU A 23 12.73 -5.31 -1.95
N ALA A 24 13.91 -5.63 -1.40
CA ALA A 24 14.94 -6.38 -2.13
C ALA A 24 14.53 -7.84 -2.44
N LYS A 25 13.57 -8.40 -1.72
CA LYS A 25 12.98 -9.72 -2.02
C LYS A 25 11.80 -9.64 -2.99
N GLU A 26 11.27 -8.44 -3.23
CA GLU A 26 10.09 -8.21 -4.06
C GLU A 26 10.51 -8.08 -5.54
N LYS A 27 10.70 -9.24 -6.18
CA LYS A 27 11.10 -9.30 -7.59
C LYS A 27 9.95 -9.04 -8.55
N TRP A 28 8.73 -9.35 -8.11
CA TRP A 28 7.53 -9.19 -8.91
C TRP A 28 6.87 -7.84 -8.66
N THR A 29 6.46 -7.20 -9.75
CA THR A 29 5.66 -5.98 -9.76
C THR A 29 4.40 -6.26 -10.56
N CYS A 30 3.24 -6.01 -9.96
CA CYS A 30 1.94 -6.11 -10.62
C CYS A 30 1.24 -4.75 -10.60
N TYR A 31 0.52 -4.44 -11.67
CA TYR A 31 -0.33 -3.27 -11.78
C TYR A 31 -1.78 -3.68 -11.61
N ALA A 32 -2.53 -2.93 -10.81
CA ALA A 32 -3.98 -3.01 -10.78
C ALA A 32 -4.55 -1.68 -11.24
N GLU A 33 -5.49 -1.75 -12.16
CA GLU A 33 -6.27 -0.61 -12.63
C GLU A 33 -7.58 -0.62 -11.86
N GLY A 34 -7.92 0.52 -11.30
CA GLY A 34 -9.19 0.69 -10.62
C GLY A 34 -9.92 1.94 -11.05
N LYS A 35 -11.22 1.91 -10.78
CA LYS A 35 -12.16 2.97 -11.13
C LYS A 35 -12.95 3.38 -9.90
N ILE A 36 -13.14 4.68 -9.73
CA ILE A 36 -14.15 5.24 -8.82
C ILE A 36 -15.13 6.09 -9.61
N THR A 37 -16.43 5.81 -9.42
CA THR A 37 -17.49 6.63 -9.99
C THR A 37 -17.92 7.66 -8.94
N LEU A 38 -17.68 8.95 -9.23
CA LEU A 38 -17.95 10.04 -8.28
C LEU A 38 -19.41 10.52 -8.29
N GLY A 39 -20.25 9.98 -9.19
CA GLY A 39 -21.69 10.27 -9.25
C GLY A 39 -22.06 11.71 -9.65
N GLY A 40 -21.07 12.52 -10.05
CA GLY A 40 -21.23 13.91 -10.47
C GLY A 40 -20.69 14.16 -11.90
N PRO A 41 -20.67 15.42 -12.37
CA PRO A 41 -20.23 15.76 -13.72
C PRO A 41 -18.75 15.47 -14.00
N ALA A 42 -17.96 15.20 -12.95
CA ALA A 42 -16.57 14.77 -13.06
C ALA A 42 -16.42 13.37 -13.69
N GLY A 43 -17.49 12.56 -13.72
CA GLY A 43 -17.49 11.24 -14.35
C GLY A 43 -16.73 10.17 -13.56
N ASP A 44 -16.08 9.27 -14.30
CA ASP A 44 -15.32 8.15 -13.76
C ASP A 44 -13.83 8.52 -13.68
N LEU A 45 -13.22 8.32 -12.51
CA LEU A 45 -11.77 8.46 -12.33
C LEU A 45 -11.12 7.08 -12.39
N TRP A 46 -10.10 6.96 -13.23
CA TRP A 46 -9.30 5.75 -13.41
C TRP A 46 -7.92 5.98 -12.81
N GLU A 47 -7.45 5.01 -12.04
CA GLU A 47 -6.14 5.07 -11.41
C GLU A 47 -5.44 3.71 -11.53
N THR A 48 -4.13 3.75 -11.75
CA THR A 48 -3.28 2.57 -11.77
C THR A 48 -2.44 2.53 -10.51
N VAL A 49 -2.61 1.48 -9.73
CA VAL A 49 -1.82 1.22 -8.53
C VAL A 49 -0.82 0.10 -8.76
N VAL A 50 0.22 0.07 -7.93
CA VAL A 50 1.32 -0.90 -8.04
C VAL A 50 1.36 -1.76 -6.79
N GLY A 51 1.41 -3.08 -6.97
CA GLY A 51 1.74 -4.05 -5.94
C GLY A 51 3.12 -4.66 -6.20
N ARG A 52 3.87 -4.90 -5.14
CA ARG A 52 5.18 -5.56 -5.19
C ARG A 52 5.18 -6.76 -4.26
N GLY A 53 5.88 -7.82 -4.67
CA GLY A 53 5.86 -9.10 -3.97
C GLY A 53 7.00 -10.03 -4.37
N SER A 54 7.26 -11.03 -3.54
CA SER A 54 8.25 -12.07 -3.81
C SER A 54 7.81 -13.07 -4.89
N THR A 55 6.50 -13.19 -5.09
CA THR A 55 5.85 -13.96 -6.17
C THR A 55 4.88 -13.06 -6.95
N ASP A 56 4.49 -13.52 -8.13
CA ASP A 56 3.44 -12.89 -8.95
C ASP A 56 2.11 -12.77 -8.19
N ILE A 57 1.70 -13.84 -7.49
CA ILE A 57 0.47 -13.85 -6.69
C ILE A 57 0.55 -12.85 -5.54
N ALA A 58 1.68 -12.80 -4.81
CA ALA A 58 1.85 -11.86 -3.70
C ALA A 58 1.85 -10.41 -4.20
N ALA A 59 2.47 -10.14 -5.35
CA ALA A 59 2.47 -8.82 -5.97
C ALA A 59 1.06 -8.43 -6.47
N ALA A 60 0.30 -9.37 -7.04
CA ALA A 60 -1.07 -9.16 -7.49
C ALA A 60 -2.03 -8.89 -6.33
N ASP A 61 -1.94 -9.67 -5.25
CA ASP A 61 -2.72 -9.46 -4.02
C ASP A 61 -2.40 -8.09 -3.40
N LYS A 62 -1.11 -7.72 -3.35
CA LYS A 62 -0.70 -6.38 -2.91
C LYS A 62 -1.24 -5.28 -3.80
N ALA A 63 -1.26 -5.47 -5.11
CA ALA A 63 -1.79 -4.49 -6.07
C ALA A 63 -3.30 -4.29 -5.86
N MET A 64 -4.04 -5.39 -5.66
CA MET A 64 -5.47 -5.35 -5.35
C MET A 64 -5.77 -4.69 -4.01
N GLN A 65 -5.01 -5.02 -2.96
CA GLN A 65 -5.13 -4.36 -1.67
C GLN A 65 -4.89 -2.86 -1.77
N ASN A 66 -3.82 -2.46 -2.48
CA ASN A 66 -3.50 -1.04 -2.72
C ASN A 66 -4.62 -0.34 -3.50
N CYS A 67 -5.24 -1.04 -4.45
CA CYS A 67 -6.32 -0.50 -5.28
C CYS A 67 -7.54 -0.17 -4.43
N PHE A 68 -8.01 -1.12 -3.62
CA PHE A 68 -9.14 -0.89 -2.71
C PHE A 68 -8.81 0.09 -1.59
N SER A 69 -7.57 0.09 -1.07
CA SER A 69 -7.16 1.08 -0.06
C SER A 69 -7.08 2.50 -0.60
N SER A 70 -6.96 2.67 -1.92
CA SER A 70 -7.00 3.98 -2.58
C SER A 70 -8.43 4.49 -2.78
N GLY A 71 -9.44 3.71 -2.37
CA GLY A 71 -10.86 4.07 -2.49
C GLY A 71 -11.49 3.72 -3.84
N LEU A 72 -10.79 2.96 -4.69
CA LEU A 72 -11.31 2.53 -5.98
C LEU A 72 -12.38 1.44 -5.78
N GLN A 73 -13.51 1.59 -6.48
CA GLN A 73 -14.70 0.73 -6.35
C GLN A 73 -14.58 -0.54 -7.20
N MET A 74 -13.94 -0.42 -8.36
CA MET A 74 -13.59 -1.54 -9.23
C MET A 74 -12.07 -1.64 -9.26
N CYS A 75 -11.54 -2.86 -9.18
CA CYS A 75 -10.10 -3.13 -9.23
C CYS A 75 -9.87 -4.37 -10.06
N SER A 76 -8.92 -4.31 -10.99
CA SER A 76 -8.51 -5.43 -11.83
C SER A 76 -7.01 -5.42 -12.04
N VAL A 77 -6.36 -6.56 -11.85
CA VAL A 77 -4.92 -6.70 -12.13
C VAL A 77 -4.73 -6.78 -13.64
N SER A 78 -3.95 -5.85 -14.21
CA SER A 78 -3.77 -5.73 -15.66
C SER A 78 -2.49 -6.41 -16.16
N SER A 79 -1.38 -6.27 -15.43
CA SER A 79 -0.11 -6.85 -15.84
C SER A 79 0.83 -7.10 -14.66
N CYS A 80 1.58 -8.20 -14.73
CA CYS A 80 2.59 -8.60 -13.74
C CYS A 80 3.90 -8.92 -14.45
N TYR A 81 5.02 -8.44 -13.91
CA TYR A 81 6.34 -8.69 -14.46
C TYR A 81 7.39 -8.77 -13.37
N VAL A 82 8.50 -9.45 -13.68
CA VAL A 82 9.69 -9.47 -12.83
C VAL A 82 10.60 -8.34 -13.26
N LYS A 83 11.00 -7.47 -12.33
CA LYS A 83 12.03 -6.47 -12.60
C LYS A 83 13.36 -7.22 -12.72
N LYS A 84 13.89 -7.33 -13.95
CA LYS A 84 15.21 -7.90 -14.23
C LYS A 84 16.33 -7.07 -13.63
#